data_AF-A0A2V6LF37-F1
#
_entry.id   AF-A0A2V6LF37-F1
#
_cell.length_a   1.000
_cell.length_b   1.000
_cell.length_c   1.000
_cell.angle_alpha   90.00
_cell.angle_beta   90.00
_cell.angle_gamma   90.00
#
_symmetry.space_group_name_H-M   'P 1'
#
loop_
_entity.id
_entity.type
_entity.pdbx_description
1 polymer ?
#
loop_
_entity_poly.entity_id
_entity_poly.type
_entity_poly.pdbx_seq_one_letter_code
_entity_poly.pdbx_strand_id
1 'polypeptide(L)'
;IRNLLLAKDLMERHHLPRPQAPFAFISTLNRLPAKETDHLPRKKDGVINAYALGIAAMNAHRFETDQLVRGMEACLQANLELVTTQLDQELVLTEIVVKLLS
;
A
#
# COMPACT_ATOMS: atom_id res chain seq x y z
N ILE A 1 -1.54 0.09 4.79
CA ILE A 1 -2.02 -0.93 3.82
C ILE A 1 -1.65 -0.59 2.37
N ARG A 2 -2.20 0.48 1.75
CA ARG A 2 -1.95 0.81 0.32
C ARG A 2 -0.49 0.74 -0.14
N ASN A 3 0.40 1.49 0.48
CA ASN A 3 1.79 1.54 0.05
C ASN A 3 2.52 0.20 0.28
N LEU A 4 2.13 -0.58 1.30
CA LEU A 4 2.66 -1.93 1.52
C LEU A 4 2.23 -2.85 0.39
N LEU A 5 0.93 -2.85 0.03
CA LEU A 5 0.40 -3.65 -1.05
C LEU A 5 1.09 -3.33 -2.39
N LEU A 6 1.13 -2.04 -2.76
CA LEU A 6 1.77 -1.60 -4.00
C LEU A 6 3.26 -1.95 -4.06
N ALA A 7 3.99 -1.76 -2.95
CA ALA A 7 5.41 -2.10 -2.91
C ALA A 7 5.63 -3.61 -2.98
N LYS A 8 4.86 -4.41 -2.23
CA LYS A 8 4.94 -5.87 -2.19
C LYS A 8 4.65 -6.48 -3.57
N ASP A 9 3.56 -6.07 -4.20
CA ASP A 9 3.16 -6.52 -5.53
C ASP A 9 4.23 -6.20 -6.59
N LEU A 10 4.77 -4.97 -6.59
CA LEU A 10 5.89 -4.63 -7.48
C LEU A 10 7.14 -5.47 -7.20
N MET A 11 7.47 -5.71 -5.93
CA MET A 11 8.62 -6.53 -5.55
C MET A 11 8.47 -7.97 -6.01
N GLU A 12 7.28 -8.55 -5.90
CA GLU A 12 7.02 -9.92 -6.34
C GLU A 12 7.03 -10.04 -7.87
N ARG A 13 6.27 -9.19 -8.57
CA ARG A 13 6.17 -9.23 -10.04
C ARG A 13 7.51 -9.02 -10.74
N HIS A 14 8.39 -8.21 -10.16
CA HIS A 14 9.71 -7.88 -10.73
C HIS A 14 10.88 -8.54 -10.01
N HIS A 15 10.61 -9.49 -9.10
CA HIS A 15 11.62 -10.20 -8.30
C HIS A 15 12.63 -9.26 -7.62
N LEU A 16 12.16 -8.13 -7.10
CA LEU A 16 13.01 -7.10 -6.52
C LEU A 16 13.47 -7.52 -5.13
N PRO A 17 14.76 -7.39 -4.82
CA PRO A 17 15.25 -7.67 -3.48
C PRO A 17 14.69 -6.63 -2.50
N ARG A 18 14.61 -7.04 -1.23
CA ARG A 18 14.26 -6.12 -0.14
C ARG A 18 15.26 -4.95 -0.11
N PRO A 19 14.80 -3.69 -0.21
CA PRO A 19 15.68 -2.54 -0.07
C PRO A 19 16.10 -2.38 1.40
N GLN A 20 17.36 -1.97 1.61
CA GLN A 20 17.90 -1.67 2.95
C GLN A 20 17.61 -0.22 3.38
N ALA A 21 17.31 0.67 2.42
CA ALA A 21 16.98 2.07 2.66
C ALA A 21 15.91 2.53 1.64
N PRO A 22 15.08 3.55 1.97
CA PRO A 22 13.99 3.97 1.09
C PRO A 22 14.48 4.44 -0.29
N PHE A 23 15.61 5.16 -0.33
CA PHE A 23 16.19 5.68 -1.57
C PHE A 23 16.62 4.59 -2.54
N ALA A 24 17.01 3.41 -2.05
CA ALA A 24 17.36 2.28 -2.91
C ALA A 24 16.15 1.83 -3.75
N PHE A 25 14.95 1.87 -3.17
CA PHE A 25 13.72 1.53 -3.89
C PHE A 25 13.35 2.56 -4.96
N ILE A 26 13.64 3.84 -4.72
CA ILE A 26 13.39 4.92 -5.69
C ILE A 26 14.18 4.69 -6.99
N SER A 27 15.46 4.32 -6.86
CA SER A 27 16.31 4.00 -8.02
C SER A 27 15.74 2.83 -8.84
N THR A 28 15.21 1.82 -8.15
CA THR A 28 14.54 0.68 -8.81
C THR A 28 13.28 1.12 -9.55
N LEU A 29 12.40 1.92 -8.92
CA LEU A 29 11.18 2.42 -9.56
C LEU A 29 11.47 3.20 -10.84
N ASN A 30 12.51 4.04 -10.85
CA ASN A 30 12.89 4.83 -12.03
C ASN A 30 13.39 3.98 -13.22
N ARG A 31 13.74 2.71 -13.00
CA ARG A 31 14.17 1.78 -14.05
C ARG A 31 13.03 0.91 -14.58
N LEU A 32 11.87 0.92 -13.92
CA LEU A 32 10.71 0.17 -14.37
C LEU A 32 10.03 0.91 -15.54
N PRO A 33 9.40 0.17 -16.47
CA PRO A 33 8.58 0.78 -17.52
C PRO A 33 7.45 1.62 -16.92
N ALA A 34 7.09 2.73 -17.58
CA ALA A 34 6.06 3.68 -17.08
C ALA A 34 4.75 2.98 -16.68
N LYS A 35 4.27 2.04 -17.51
CA LYS A 35 3.07 1.23 -17.27
C LYS A 35 3.05 0.51 -15.91
N GLU A 36 4.23 0.14 -15.39
CA GLU A 36 4.36 -0.54 -14.09
C GLU A 36 4.23 0.42 -12.92
N THR A 37 4.38 1.73 -13.17
CA THR A 37 4.41 2.78 -12.15
C THR A 37 3.26 3.78 -12.23
N ASP A 38 2.44 3.71 -13.29
CA ASP A 38 1.39 4.70 -13.55
C ASP A 38 0.30 4.74 -12.48
N HIS A 39 0.00 3.59 -11.87
CA HIS A 39 -0.99 3.45 -10.80
C HIS A 39 -0.45 3.88 -9.42
N LEU A 40 0.83 4.23 -9.31
CA LEU A 40 1.44 4.59 -8.03
C LEU A 40 1.00 5.99 -7.56
N PRO A 41 0.89 6.21 -6.24
CA PRO A 41 0.51 7.50 -5.69
C PRO A 41 1.52 8.59 -6.07
N ARG A 42 1.01 9.70 -6.58
CA ARG A 42 1.79 10.89 -6.95
C ARG A 42 1.64 11.99 -5.90
N LYS A 43 2.69 12.78 -5.76
CA LYS A 43 2.67 14.06 -5.04
C LYS A 43 1.94 15.12 -5.89
N LYS A 44 1.71 16.30 -5.30
CA LYS A 44 1.05 17.44 -5.99
C LYS A 44 1.79 17.90 -7.24
N ASP A 45 3.11 17.73 -7.29
CA ASP A 45 3.98 18.04 -8.43
C ASP A 45 3.95 16.96 -9.53
N GLY A 46 3.11 15.93 -9.41
CA GLY A 46 3.00 14.82 -10.36
C GLY A 46 4.09 13.76 -10.22
N VAL A 47 5.10 13.98 -9.38
CA VAL A 47 6.18 13.01 -9.16
C VAL A 47 5.67 11.88 -8.26
N ILE A 48 6.08 10.63 -8.54
CA ILE A 48 5.75 9.48 -7.69
C ILE A 48 6.18 9.77 -6.24
N ASN A 49 5.32 9.43 -5.28
CA ASN A 49 5.65 9.49 -3.86
C ASN A 49 6.55 8.31 -3.46
N ALA A 50 7.76 8.29 -4.01
CA ALA A 50 8.66 7.15 -3.98
C ALA A 50 9.27 6.90 -2.59
N TYR A 51 9.44 7.94 -1.78
CA TYR A 51 9.99 7.79 -0.42
C TYR A 51 9.06 6.98 0.49
N ALA A 52 7.76 7.29 0.49
CA ALA A 52 6.78 6.53 1.26
C ALA A 52 6.63 5.08 0.78
N LEU A 53 6.78 4.85 -0.53
CA LEU A 53 6.83 3.49 -1.09
C LEU A 53 8.11 2.76 -0.69
N GLY A 54 9.26 3.44 -0.63
CA GLY A 54 10.52 2.85 -0.17
C GLY A 54 10.47 2.39 1.29
N ILE A 55 9.86 3.19 2.19
CA ILE A 55 9.62 2.79 3.59
C ILE A 55 8.73 1.55 3.65
N ALA A 56 7.69 1.49 2.82
CA ALA A 56 6.81 0.33 2.74
C ALA A 56 7.56 -0.91 2.21
N ALA A 57 8.34 -0.78 1.14
CA ALA A 57 9.14 -1.85 0.56
C ALA A 57 10.12 -2.48 1.56
N MET A 58 10.74 -1.68 2.43
CA MET A 58 11.61 -2.18 3.51
C MET A 58 10.87 -3.14 4.47
N ASN A 59 9.57 -2.93 4.65
CA ASN A 59 8.72 -3.66 5.59
C ASN A 59 7.80 -4.69 4.91
N ALA A 60 7.70 -4.69 3.58
CA ALA A 60 6.78 -5.52 2.81
C ALA A 60 7.00 -7.04 3.02
N HIS A 61 8.24 -7.45 3.32
CA HIS A 61 8.58 -8.84 3.63
C HIS A 61 7.89 -9.43 4.88
N ARG A 62 7.26 -8.58 5.72
CA ARG A 62 6.58 -9.01 6.95
C ARG A 62 5.11 -9.40 6.71
N PHE A 63 4.64 -9.26 5.48
CA PHE A 63 3.24 -9.42 5.13
C PHE A 63 3.14 -10.31 3.90
N GLU A 64 2.08 -11.11 3.85
CA GLU A 64 1.70 -11.82 2.63
C GLU A 64 0.87 -10.90 1.73
N THR A 65 0.96 -11.10 0.41
CA THR A 65 0.21 -10.28 -0.56
C THR A 65 -1.30 -10.39 -0.32
N ASP A 66 -1.80 -11.61 -0.13
CA ASP A 66 -3.22 -11.86 0.16
C ASP A 66 -3.69 -11.18 1.46
N GLN A 67 -2.82 -11.08 2.47
CA GLN A 67 -3.14 -10.37 3.71
C GLN A 67 -3.31 -8.86 3.44
N LEU A 68 -2.44 -8.27 2.62
CA LEU A 68 -2.52 -6.86 2.26
C LEU A 68 -3.71 -6.56 1.36
N VAL A 69 -4.10 -7.49 0.49
CA VAL A 69 -5.33 -7.40 -0.34
C VAL A 69 -6.57 -7.37 0.56
N ARG A 70 -6.72 -8.35 1.47
CA ARG A 70 -7.85 -8.38 2.41
C ARG A 70 -7.90 -7.11 3.27
N GLY A 71 -6.75 -6.64 3.74
CA GLY A 71 -6.68 -5.37 4.48
C GLY A 71 -7.13 -4.16 3.65
N MET A 72 -6.87 -4.16 2.34
CA MET A 72 -7.32 -3.08 1.44
C MET A 72 -8.83 -3.14 1.21
N GLU A 73 -9.38 -4.34 1.04
CA GLU A 73 -10.82 -4.56 0.91
C GLU A 73 -11.56 -4.12 2.19
N ALA A 74 -11.00 -4.42 3.37
CA ALA A 74 -11.52 -3.93 4.64
C ALA A 74 -11.49 -2.39 4.73
N CYS A 75 -10.42 -1.74 4.25
CA CYS A 75 -10.37 -0.28 4.14
C CYS A 75 -11.44 0.27 3.20
N LEU A 76 -11.69 -0.39 2.07
CA LEU A 76 -12.72 0.02 1.12
C LEU A 76 -14.12 -0.09 1.73
N GLN A 77 -14.42 -1.22 2.37
CA GLN A 77 -15.71 -1.46 3.01
C GLN A 77 -15.98 -0.44 4.12
N ALA A 78 -15.01 -0.20 5.00
CA ALA A 78 -15.15 0.81 6.04
C ALA A 78 -15.34 2.22 5.47
N ASN A 79 -14.66 2.56 4.38
CA ASN A 79 -14.85 3.86 3.72
C ASN A 79 -16.27 4.00 3.15
N LEU A 80 -16.83 2.94 2.56
CA LEU A 80 -18.22 2.94 2.11
C LEU A 80 -19.18 3.11 3.30
N GLU A 81 -19.00 2.35 4.38
CA GLU A 81 -19.84 2.44 5.58
C GLU A 81 -19.82 3.86 6.17
N LEU A 82 -18.64 4.47 6.31
CA LEU A 82 -18.47 5.82 6.86
C LEU A 82 -19.17 6.92 6.06
N VAL A 83 -19.34 6.75 4.74
CA VAL A 83 -19.89 7.80 3.86
C VAL A 83 -21.29 7.52 3.34
N THR A 84 -21.77 6.28 3.44
CA THR A 84 -23.07 5.87 2.88
C THR A 84 -24.08 5.41 3.92
N THR A 85 -23.65 5.18 5.16
CA THR A 85 -24.52 4.68 6.24
C THR A 85 -24.60 5.66 7.40
N GLN A 86 -25.49 5.38 8.35
CA GLN A 86 -25.59 6.08 9.64
C GLN A 86 -24.97 5.25 10.79
N LEU A 87 -24.09 4.30 10.46
CA LEU A 87 -23.38 3.54 11.47
C LEU A 87 -22.52 4.47 12.32
N ASP A 88 -22.38 4.09 13.59
CA ASP A 88 -21.47 4.78 14.50
C ASP A 88 -20.03 4.71 13.97
N GLN A 89 -19.37 5.86 13.90
CA GLN A 89 -18.03 5.95 13.31
C GLN A 89 -16.99 5.21 14.16
N GLU A 90 -17.12 5.22 15.49
CA GLU A 90 -16.21 4.52 16.39
C GLU A 90 -16.33 3.01 16.21
N LEU A 91 -17.55 2.50 16.02
CA LEU A 91 -17.78 1.09 15.68
C LEU A 91 -17.08 0.70 14.37
N VAL A 92 -17.30 1.44 13.28
CA VAL A 92 -16.70 1.15 11.97
C VAL A 92 -15.16 1.17 12.05
N LEU A 93 -14.61 2.17 12.76
CA LEU A 93 -13.16 2.29 12.96
C LEU A 93 -12.59 1.18 13.86
N THR A 94 -13.33 0.72 14.86
CA THR A 94 -12.92 -0.39 15.71
C THR A 94 -12.89 -1.70 14.93
N GLU A 95 -13.92 -1.97 14.13
CA GLU A 95 -13.99 -3.18 13.31
C GLU A 95 -12.85 -3.28 12.31
N ILE A 96 -12.52 -2.18 11.60
CA ILE A 96 -11.41 -2.22 10.65
C ILE A 96 -10.09 -2.48 11.36
N VAL A 97 -9.84 -1.93 12.55
CA VAL A 97 -8.62 -2.23 13.30
C VAL A 97 -8.52 -3.72 13.62
N VAL A 98 -9.61 -4.35 14.06
CA VAL A 98 -9.65 -5.79 14.31
C VAL A 98 -9.36 -6.58 13.03
N LYS A 99 -10.03 -6.24 11.92
CA LYS A 99 -9.83 -6.89 10.60
C LYS A 99 -8.40 -6.76 10.06
N LEU A 100 -7.67 -5.71 10.44
CA LEU A 100 -6.27 -5.50 10.04
C LEU A 100 -5.26 -6.26 10.90
N LEU A 101 -5.65 -6.68 12.11
CA LEU A 101 -4.79 -7.40 13.05
C LEU A 101 -4.96 -8.93 12.99
N SER A 102 -6.06 -9.40 12.41
CA SER A 102 -6.36 -10.81 12.12
C SER A 102 -5.73 -11.29 10.82
#